data_AF-A0A0S9C969-F1
#
_entry.id   AF-A0A0S9C969-F1
#
_cell.length_a   1.000
_cell.length_b   1.000
_cell.length_c   1.000
_cell.angle_alpha   90.00
_cell.angle_beta   90.00
_cell.angle_gamma   90.00
#
_symmetry.space_group_name_H-M   'P 1'
#
loop_
_entity.id
_entity.type
_entity.pdbx_description
1 polymer ?
#
loop_
_entity_poly.entity_id
_entity_poly.type
_entity_poly.pdbx_seq_one_letter_code
_entity_poly.pdbx_strand_id
1 'polypeptide(L)'
;MIVEMADLVASLTVVLKDEAELLRRRAGNNELRELVQLKLRLVGMLELAIAQHARDGGEWLTFEDDEMRRDFLELVEALNEAANANAAMLERQLEITTEMIAALAMEARRVVGRRASTYRVQGDMTPADIAPPISFNDRF
;
A
#
# COMPACT_ATOMS: atom_id res chain seq x y z
N MET A 1 -9.89 13.77 -24.63
CA MET A 1 -8.79 12.82 -24.35
C MET A 1 -7.71 13.41 -23.45
N ILE A 2 -6.86 14.37 -23.87
CA ILE A 2 -5.83 14.95 -22.98
C ILE A 2 -6.45 15.59 -21.72
N VAL A 3 -7.54 16.35 -21.87
CA VAL A 3 -8.30 16.94 -20.74
C VAL A 3 -8.84 15.85 -19.80
N GLU A 4 -9.40 14.77 -20.34
CA GLU A 4 -9.92 13.65 -19.54
C GLU A 4 -8.80 12.93 -18.77
N MET A 5 -7.62 12.79 -19.38
CA MET A 5 -6.45 12.24 -18.71
C MET A 5 -5.94 13.17 -17.61
N ALA A 6 -5.93 14.48 -17.84
CA ALA A 6 -5.58 15.49 -16.84
C ALA A 6 -6.54 15.44 -15.64
N ASP A 7 -7.85 15.31 -15.89
CA ASP A 7 -8.87 15.17 -14.85
C ASP A 7 -8.69 13.89 -14.02
N LEU A 8 -8.35 12.77 -14.69
CA LEU A 8 -8.06 11.50 -14.01
C LEU A 8 -6.80 11.59 -13.16
N VAL A 9 -5.74 12.22 -13.66
CA VAL A 9 -4.49 12.45 -12.92
C VAL A 9 -4.75 13.36 -11.71
N ALA A 10 -5.47 14.46 -11.88
CA ALA A 10 -5.84 15.35 -10.79
C ALA A 10 -6.68 14.63 -9.72
N SER A 11 -7.66 13.84 -10.15
CA SER A 11 -8.51 13.04 -9.25
C SER A 11 -7.70 12.01 -8.46
N LEU A 12 -6.76 11.32 -9.12
CA LEU A 12 -5.84 10.38 -8.47
C LEU A 12 -4.95 11.09 -7.45
N THR A 13 -4.43 12.27 -7.77
CA THR A 13 -3.60 13.07 -6.86
C THR A 13 -4.36 13.44 -5.59
N VAL A 14 -5.63 13.83 -5.71
CA VAL A 14 -6.49 14.09 -4.54
C VAL A 14 -6.66 12.83 -3.70
N VAL A 15 -7.00 11.69 -4.34
CA VAL A 15 -7.17 10.41 -3.64
C VAL A 15 -5.88 9.99 -2.92
N LEU A 16 -4.71 10.16 -3.52
CA LEU A 16 -3.44 9.84 -2.87
C LEU A 16 -3.14 10.76 -1.67
N LYS A 17 -3.51 12.04 -1.74
CA LYS A 17 -3.36 12.98 -0.60
C LYS A 17 -4.29 12.58 0.54
N ASP A 18 -5.53 12.19 0.24
CA ASP A 18 -6.48 11.72 1.24
C ASP A 18 -6.02 10.38 1.86
N GLU A 19 -5.47 9.46 1.04
CA GLU A 19 -4.84 8.23 1.51
C GLU A 19 -3.70 8.53 2.50
N ALA A 20 -2.83 9.49 2.17
CA ALA A 20 -1.73 9.91 3.04
C ALA A 20 -2.25 10.38 4.40
N GLU A 21 -3.33 11.17 4.41
CA GLU A 21 -3.90 11.68 5.64
C GLU A 21 -4.55 10.58 6.49
N LEU A 22 -5.26 9.63 5.86
CA LEU A 22 -5.81 8.46 6.55
C LEU A 22 -4.70 7.59 7.15
N LEU A 23 -3.61 7.35 6.41
CA LEU A 23 -2.45 6.61 6.90
C LEU A 23 -1.75 7.32 8.07
N ARG A 24 -1.70 8.66 8.07
CA ARG A 24 -1.16 9.46 9.19
C ARG A 24 -2.03 9.33 10.44
N ARG A 25 -3.34 9.38 10.28
CA ARG A 25 -4.31 9.34 11.40
C ARG A 25 -4.55 7.93 11.94
N ARG A 26 -4.01 6.87 11.30
CA ARG A 26 -4.36 5.46 11.55
C ARG A 26 -5.89 5.27 11.53
N ALA A 27 -6.52 5.82 10.49
CA ALA A 27 -7.96 5.70 10.30
C ALA A 27 -8.40 4.22 10.21
N GLY A 28 -9.69 3.98 10.43
CA GLY A 28 -10.24 2.62 10.41
C GLY A 28 -10.10 1.93 9.05
N ASN A 29 -9.97 0.60 9.07
CA ASN A 29 -9.76 -0.20 7.85
C ASN A 29 -10.86 -0.05 6.78
N ASN A 30 -12.08 0.37 7.16
CA ASN A 30 -13.18 0.54 6.20
C ASN A 30 -12.99 1.78 5.30
N GLU A 31 -12.65 2.93 5.87
CA GLU A 31 -12.42 4.17 5.13
C GLU A 31 -11.24 4.01 4.15
N LEU A 32 -10.15 3.38 4.63
CA LEU A 32 -9.00 3.08 3.79
C LEU A 32 -9.36 2.12 2.64
N ARG A 33 -10.20 1.11 2.90
CA ARG A 33 -10.65 0.16 1.88
C ARG A 33 -11.48 0.84 0.79
N GLU A 34 -12.42 1.70 1.17
CA GLU A 34 -13.22 2.47 0.21
C GLU A 34 -12.34 3.35 -0.69
N LEU A 35 -11.35 4.00 -0.09
CA LEU A 35 -10.42 4.87 -0.81
C LEU A 35 -9.50 4.10 -1.76
N VAL A 36 -9.01 2.92 -1.34
CA VAL A 36 -8.23 2.01 -2.21
C VAL A 36 -9.07 1.52 -3.40
N GLN A 37 -10.35 1.20 -3.20
CA GLN A 37 -11.24 0.79 -4.30
C GLN A 37 -11.46 1.93 -5.30
N LEU A 38 -11.62 3.18 -4.81
CA LEU A 38 -11.71 4.35 -5.67
C LEU A 38 -10.42 4.55 -6.48
N LYS A 39 -9.25 4.46 -5.84
CA LYS A 39 -7.93 4.53 -6.48
C LYS A 39 -7.78 3.50 -7.60
N LEU A 40 -8.11 2.23 -7.33
CA LEU A 40 -8.04 1.16 -8.34
C LEU A 40 -8.93 1.45 -9.56
N ARG A 41 -10.14 1.97 -9.33
CA ARG A 41 -11.06 2.34 -10.42
C ARG A 41 -10.48 3.47 -11.28
N LEU A 42 -9.97 4.52 -10.65
CA LEU A 42 -9.38 5.67 -11.35
C LEU A 42 -8.12 5.28 -12.13
N VAL A 43 -7.26 4.42 -11.56
CA VAL A 43 -6.09 3.86 -12.27
C VAL A 43 -6.54 3.08 -13.50
N GLY A 44 -7.53 2.19 -13.36
CA GLY A 44 -8.05 1.43 -14.51
C GLY A 44 -8.64 2.31 -15.62
N MET A 45 -9.31 3.41 -15.25
CA MET A 45 -9.79 4.41 -16.22
C MET A 45 -8.64 5.12 -16.92
N LEU A 46 -7.58 5.50 -16.18
CA LEU A 46 -6.40 6.15 -16.74
C LEU A 46 -5.63 5.21 -17.68
N GLU A 47 -5.42 3.96 -17.30
CA GLU A 47 -4.80 2.93 -18.15
C GLU A 47 -5.58 2.71 -19.45
N LEU A 48 -6.91 2.66 -19.36
CA LEU A 48 -7.76 2.54 -20.54
C LEU A 48 -7.62 3.76 -21.46
N ALA A 49 -7.61 4.98 -20.91
CA ALA A 49 -7.43 6.21 -21.68
C ALA A 49 -6.06 6.24 -22.37
N ILE A 50 -4.99 5.86 -21.66
CA ILE A 50 -3.63 5.73 -22.23
C ILE A 50 -3.62 4.71 -23.38
N ALA A 51 -4.21 3.54 -23.16
CA ALA A 51 -4.24 2.46 -24.16
C ALA A 51 -5.08 2.82 -25.39
N GLN A 52 -6.18 3.56 -25.22
CA GLN A 52 -6.98 4.09 -26.33
C GLN A 52 -6.17 5.10 -27.14
N HIS A 53 -5.54 6.07 -26.47
CA HIS A 53 -4.72 7.09 -27.13
C HIS A 53 -3.55 6.48 -27.93
N ALA A 54 -2.90 5.45 -27.38
CA ALA A 54 -1.81 4.74 -28.06
C ALA A 54 -2.27 4.02 -29.34
N ARG A 55 -3.55 3.60 -29.43
CA ARG A 55 -4.11 2.93 -30.61
C ARG A 55 -4.52 3.92 -31.70
N ASP A 56 -4.90 5.14 -31.33
CA ASP A 56 -5.46 6.14 -32.26
C ASP A 56 -4.40 6.89 -33.09
N GLY A 57 -3.14 6.43 -33.08
CA GLY A 57 -2.08 6.97 -33.96
C GLY A 57 -0.95 7.70 -33.23
N GLY A 58 -0.97 7.75 -31.90
CA GLY A 58 0.24 7.75 -31.08
C GLY A 58 1.31 8.81 -31.34
N GLU A 59 0.97 10.01 -31.85
CA GLU A 59 1.81 11.18 -31.55
C GLU A 59 1.57 11.54 -30.09
N TRP A 60 2.40 10.97 -29.23
CA TRP A 60 2.32 11.08 -27.79
C TRP A 60 2.13 12.55 -27.38
N LEU A 61 0.95 12.84 -26.81
CA LEU A 61 0.52 14.18 -26.40
C LEU A 61 1.02 15.27 -27.37
N THR A 62 0.53 15.25 -28.61
CA THR A 62 0.48 16.49 -29.40
C THR A 62 -0.47 17.44 -28.71
N PHE A 63 0.06 18.12 -27.69
CA PHE A 63 -0.60 19.25 -27.10
C PHE A 63 -0.71 20.32 -28.17
N GLU A 64 -1.91 20.84 -28.38
CA GLU A 64 -2.14 21.98 -29.26
C GLU A 64 -1.44 23.25 -28.72
N ASP A 65 -1.11 23.25 -27.43
CA ASP A 65 -0.51 24.36 -26.69
C ASP A 65 0.55 23.88 -25.68
N ASP A 66 1.69 24.58 -25.63
CA ASP A 66 2.76 24.34 -24.67
C ASP A 66 2.33 24.62 -23.22
N GLU A 67 1.34 25.50 -23.01
CA GLU A 67 0.77 25.75 -21.67
C GLU A 67 0.05 24.49 -21.15
N MET A 68 -0.85 23.91 -21.95
CA MET A 68 -1.54 22.67 -21.60
C MET A 68 -0.58 21.50 -21.35
N ARG A 69 0.52 21.45 -22.13
CA ARG A 69 1.59 20.48 -21.91
C ARG A 69 2.22 20.62 -20.55
N ARG A 70 2.56 21.85 -20.19
CA ARG A 70 3.20 22.16 -18.93
C ARG A 70 2.29 21.81 -17.75
N ASP A 71 1.03 22.22 -17.81
CA ASP A 71 0.05 21.95 -16.76
C ASP A 71 -0.14 20.45 -16.54
N PHE A 72 -0.19 19.67 -17.62
CA PHE A 72 -0.29 18.22 -17.53
C PHE A 72 0.95 17.59 -16.89
N LEU A 73 2.15 18.07 -17.23
CA LEU A 73 3.39 17.60 -16.60
C LEU A 73 3.44 17.94 -15.12
N GLU A 74 3.03 19.15 -14.72
CA GLU A 74 2.93 19.56 -13.31
C GLU A 74 1.94 18.65 -12.54
N LEU A 75 0.82 18.27 -13.15
CA LEU A 75 -0.14 17.33 -12.56
C LEU A 75 0.44 15.93 -12.37
N VAL A 76 1.19 15.42 -13.36
CA VAL A 76 1.85 14.11 -13.29
C VAL A 76 2.96 14.10 -12.24
N GLU A 77 3.72 15.19 -12.12
CA GLU A 77 4.74 15.35 -11.08
C GLU A 77 4.11 15.34 -9.69
N ALA A 78 3.04 16.11 -9.48
CA ALA A 78 2.30 16.12 -8.22
C ALA A 78 1.70 14.74 -7.85
N LEU A 79 1.25 13.98 -8.85
CA LEU A 79 0.78 12.60 -8.65
C LEU A 79 1.92 11.69 -8.15
N ASN A 80 3.09 11.79 -8.78
CA ASN A 80 4.26 10.99 -8.45
C ASN A 80 4.77 11.32 -7.03
N GLU A 81 4.85 12.60 -6.68
CA GLU A 81 5.19 13.02 -5.31
C GLU A 81 4.25 12.43 -4.26
N ALA A 82 2.93 12.52 -4.50
CA ALA A 82 1.93 11.97 -3.58
C ALA A 82 2.04 10.44 -3.47
N ALA A 83 2.28 9.73 -4.58
CA ALA A 83 2.46 8.29 -4.58
C ALA A 83 3.70 7.85 -3.79
N ASN A 84 4.83 8.53 -3.98
CA ASN A 84 6.07 8.23 -3.27
C ASN A 84 5.97 8.50 -1.77
N ALA A 85 5.26 9.57 -1.37
CA ALA A 85 4.99 9.85 0.03
C ALA A 85 4.21 8.70 0.71
N ASN A 86 3.19 8.17 0.03
CA ASN A 86 2.40 7.04 0.55
C ASN A 86 3.24 5.76 0.65
N ALA A 87 4.04 5.47 -0.38
CA ALA A 87 4.94 4.32 -0.38
C ALA A 87 5.91 4.35 0.81
N ALA A 88 6.59 5.49 1.02
CA ALA A 88 7.52 5.67 2.12
C ALA A 88 6.84 5.53 3.50
N MET A 89 5.61 6.02 3.64
CA MET A 89 4.84 5.87 4.88
C MET A 89 4.49 4.40 5.17
N LEU A 90 4.02 3.67 4.15
CA LEU A 90 3.68 2.25 4.29
C LEU A 90 4.91 1.40 4.59
N GLU A 91 6.03 1.67 3.91
CA GLU A 91 7.31 0.99 4.15
C GLU A 91 7.75 1.16 5.61
N ARG A 92 7.71 2.39 6.13
CA ARG A 92 8.02 2.68 7.53
C ARG A 92 7.06 1.97 8.50
N GLN A 93 5.77 1.88 8.18
CA GLN A 93 4.80 1.15 9.01
C GLN A 93 5.09 -0.36 9.02
N LEU A 94 5.47 -0.93 7.88
CA LEU A 94 5.85 -2.34 7.78
C LEU A 94 7.14 -2.64 8.56
N GLU A 95 8.14 -1.76 8.51
CA GLU A 95 9.37 -1.88 9.29
C GLU A 95 9.05 -1.89 10.80
N ILE A 96 8.31 -0.90 11.29
CA ILE A 96 7.92 -0.80 12.71
C ILE A 96 7.11 -2.03 13.15
N THR A 97 6.13 -2.45 12.35
CA THR A 97 5.31 -3.62 12.70
C THR A 97 6.13 -4.92 12.73
N THR A 98 7.10 -5.07 11.83
CA THR A 98 8.03 -6.20 11.81
C THR A 98 8.91 -6.21 13.06
N GLU A 99 9.46 -5.06 13.47
CA GLU A 99 10.21 -4.92 14.71
C GLU A 99 9.35 -5.24 15.95
N MET A 100 8.11 -4.76 15.97
CA MET A 100 7.17 -5.03 17.06
C MET A 100 6.82 -6.52 17.15
N ILE A 101 6.59 -7.19 16.03
CA ILE A 101 6.33 -8.64 15.99
C ILE A 101 7.57 -9.41 16.48
N ALA A 102 8.77 -8.98 16.08
CA ALA A 102 10.01 -9.60 16.55
C ALA A 102 10.20 -9.42 18.07
N ALA A 103 9.96 -8.22 18.59
CA ALA A 103 10.01 -7.93 20.03
C ALA A 103 8.95 -8.74 20.80
N LEU A 104 7.73 -8.84 20.28
CA LEU A 104 6.66 -9.66 20.85
C LEU A 104 7.04 -11.14 20.87
N ALA A 105 7.64 -11.66 19.80
CA ALA A 105 8.09 -13.04 19.74
C ALA A 105 9.23 -13.32 20.74
N MET A 106 10.14 -12.38 20.94
CA MET A 106 11.18 -12.47 21.98
C MET A 106 10.57 -12.48 23.38
N GLU A 107 9.62 -11.59 23.65
CA GLU A 107 8.96 -11.49 24.93
C GLU A 107 8.09 -12.72 25.21
N ALA A 108 7.39 -13.25 24.21
CA ALA A 108 6.66 -14.49 24.31
C ALA A 108 7.60 -15.67 24.66
N ARG A 109 8.78 -15.75 24.04
CA ARG A 109 9.81 -16.75 24.40
C ARG A 109 10.32 -16.54 25.84
N ARG A 110 10.44 -15.28 26.30
CA ARG A 110 10.86 -14.94 27.67
C ARG A 110 9.82 -15.36 28.70
N VAL A 111 8.54 -15.06 28.45
CA VAL A 111 7.41 -15.29 29.37
C VAL A 111 7.00 -16.75 29.42
N VAL A 112 6.94 -17.44 28.27
CA VAL A 112 6.59 -18.87 28.20
C VAL A 112 7.72 -19.76 28.74
N GLY A 113 8.93 -19.20 28.88
CA GLY A 113 10.13 -19.94 29.23
C GLY A 113 10.54 -20.90 28.11
N ARG A 114 11.81 -21.29 28.09
CA ARG A 114 12.45 -22.18 27.09
C ARG A 114 11.90 -23.63 27.04
N ARG A 115 10.61 -23.88 27.30
CA ARG A 115 10.08 -25.24 27.44
C ARG A 115 8.77 -25.43 26.70
N ALA A 116 8.86 -25.48 25.37
CA ALA A 116 7.95 -26.35 24.62
C ALA A 116 8.53 -27.78 24.67
N SER A 117 8.00 -28.62 25.58
CA SER A 117 8.27 -30.06 25.54
C SER A 117 7.18 -30.74 24.71
N THR A 118 7.54 -31.30 23.56
CA THR A 118 6.64 -32.21 22.85
C THR A 118 6.76 -33.60 23.50
N TYR A 119 5.63 -34.13 23.97
CA TYR A 119 5.56 -35.48 24.54
C TYR A 119 5.50 -36.47 23.38
N ARG A 120 6.58 -37.23 23.13
CA ARG A 120 6.57 -38.29 22.12
C ARG A 120 5.94 -39.55 22.72
N VAL A 121 5.17 -40.30 21.92
CA VAL A 121 4.43 -41.52 22.32
C VAL A 121 5.32 -42.61 22.97
N GLN A 122 6.64 -42.50 22.89
CA GLN A 122 7.63 -43.37 23.54
C GLN A 122 8.14 -42.90 24.92
N GLY A 123 7.63 -41.79 25.48
CA GLY A 123 8.02 -41.30 26.81
C GLY A 123 9.28 -40.42 26.84
N ASP A 124 9.85 -40.08 25.69
CA ASP A 124 11.00 -39.20 25.57
C ASP A 124 10.57 -37.73 25.48
N MET A 125 11.12 -36.88 26.36
CA MET A 125 10.96 -35.43 26.33
C MET A 125 12.12 -34.80 25.58
N THR A 126 11.92 -34.47 24.30
CA THR A 126 12.87 -33.62 23.57
C THR A 126 12.51 -32.15 23.76
N PRO A 127 13.42 -31.31 24.29
CA PRO A 127 13.21 -29.86 24.28
C PRO A 127 13.16 -29.40 22.82
N ALA A 128 12.02 -28.86 22.41
CA ALA A 128 11.87 -28.23 21.11
C ALA A 128 12.12 -26.73 21.31
N ASP A 129 13.23 -26.22 20.78
CA ASP A 129 13.56 -24.79 20.79
C ASP A 129 12.77 -24.06 19.69
N ILE A 130 11.45 -24.22 19.71
CA ILE A 130 10.52 -23.64 18.74
C ILE A 130 9.76 -22.53 19.44
N ALA A 131 9.77 -21.33 18.84
CA ALA A 131 8.95 -20.23 19.32
C ALA A 131 7.48 -20.67 19.42
N PRO A 132 6.75 -20.33 20.49
CA PRO A 132 5.33 -20.64 20.55
C PRO A 132 4.63 -19.97 19.36
N PRO A 133 3.76 -20.69 18.64
CA PRO A 133 3.06 -20.12 17.49
C PRO A 133 2.19 -18.96 17.94
N ILE A 134 2.36 -17.78 17.31
CA ILE A 134 1.51 -16.62 17.53
C ILE A 134 0.27 -16.80 16.64
N SER A 135 -0.87 -17.11 17.23
CA SER A 135 -2.15 -17.16 16.53
C SER A 135 -2.73 -15.76 16.40
N PHE A 136 -2.82 -15.24 15.18
CA PHE A 136 -3.54 -13.99 14.88
C PHE A 136 -5.00 -14.35 14.55
N ASN A 137 -5.96 -13.78 15.30
CA ASN A 137 -7.38 -14.02 15.08
C ASN A 137 -7.91 -12.92 14.16
N ASP A 138 -7.88 -13.19 12.86
CA ASP A 138 -8.36 -12.26 11.84
C ASP A 138 -9.89 -12.35 11.73
N ARG A 139 -10.59 -11.75 12.71
CA ARG A 139 -12.03 -11.50 12.60
C ARG A 139 -12.24 -10.07 12.15
N PHE A 140 -12.48 -9.91 10.85
CA PHE A 140 -13.12 -8.76 10.24
C PHE A 140 -14.61 -9.00 10.10
#